data_AF-A0A7W0X373-F1
#
_entry.id   AF-A0A7W0X373-F1
#
_cell.length_a   1.000
_cell.length_b   1.000
_cell.length_c   1.000
_cell.angle_alpha   90.00
_cell.angle_beta   90.00
_cell.angle_gamma   90.00
#
_symmetry.space_group_name_H-M   'P 1'
#
loop_
_entity.id
_entity.type
_entity.pdbx_description
1 polymer ?
#
loop_
_entity_poly.entity_id
_entity_poly.type
_entity_poly.pdbx_seq_one_letter_code
_entity_poly.pdbx_strand_id
1 'polypeptide(L)'
;RNNMEKEFADAALKYRLPSMHELEFAAQQGGLMSYGPDFPDIFRRAGNYVGRILKGSTPAEMPLEQPREFRLVVNLKTARALGMTIPQSVLVRADEVIQ
;
A
#
# COMPACT_ATOMS: atom_id res chain seq x y z
N ARG A 1 -20.35 -7.24 -1.92
CA ARG A 1 -19.20 -6.31 -1.99
C ARG A 1 -18.00 -7.19 -2.35
N ASN A 2 -17.53 -7.16 -3.60
CA ASN A 2 -16.47 -8.06 -4.08
C ASN A 2 -15.19 -7.81 -3.29
N ASN A 3 -14.60 -8.86 -2.71
CA ASN A 3 -13.40 -8.77 -1.88
C ASN A 3 -12.19 -9.34 -2.65
N MET A 4 -11.93 -8.78 -3.83
CA MET A 4 -10.94 -9.29 -4.80
C MET A 4 -9.54 -9.44 -4.19
N GLU A 5 -9.11 -8.51 -3.34
CA GLU A 5 -7.81 -8.58 -2.65
C GLU A 5 -7.72 -9.79 -1.72
N LYS A 6 -8.80 -10.10 -1.03
CA LYS A 6 -8.89 -11.27 -0.18
C LYS A 6 -8.87 -12.55 -0.99
N GLU A 7 -9.63 -12.62 -2.08
CA GLU A 7 -9.65 -13.78 -2.96
C GLU A 7 -8.27 -14.04 -3.58
N PHE A 8 -7.57 -12.97 -4.00
CA PHE A 8 -6.21 -13.05 -4.49
C PHE A 8 -5.23 -13.52 -3.41
N ALA A 9 -5.31 -12.95 -2.21
CA ALA A 9 -4.46 -13.33 -1.08
C ALA A 9 -4.67 -14.80 -0.67
N ASP A 10 -5.92 -15.24 -0.59
CA ASP A 10 -6.30 -16.61 -0.26
C ASP A 10 -5.79 -17.58 -1.34
N ALA A 11 -5.89 -17.20 -2.62
CA ALA A 11 -5.32 -17.98 -3.73
C ALA A 11 -3.78 -18.04 -3.68
N ALA A 12 -3.11 -16.90 -3.49
CA ALA A 12 -1.65 -16.84 -3.38
C ALA A 12 -1.14 -17.73 -2.23
N LEU A 13 -1.80 -17.65 -1.07
CA LEU A 13 -1.47 -18.50 0.08
C LEU A 13 -1.71 -19.99 -0.20
N LYS A 14 -2.84 -20.33 -0.85
CA LYS A 14 -3.15 -21.72 -1.26
C LYS A 14 -2.05 -22.32 -2.13
N TYR A 15 -1.49 -21.52 -3.04
CA TYR A 15 -0.39 -21.95 -3.91
C TYR A 15 1.01 -21.69 -3.32
N ARG A 16 1.08 -21.25 -2.06
CA ARG A 16 2.33 -20.91 -1.34
C ARG A 16 3.18 -19.85 -2.06
N LEU A 17 2.54 -18.92 -2.74
CA LEU A 17 3.18 -17.82 -3.45
C LEU A 17 3.21 -16.57 -2.56
N PRO A 18 4.40 -16.00 -2.28
CA PRO A 18 4.49 -14.70 -1.63
C PRO A 18 3.95 -13.60 -2.56
N SER A 19 3.11 -12.71 -2.03
CA SER A 19 2.50 -11.61 -2.78
C SER A 19 2.97 -10.23 -2.30
N MET A 20 3.19 -9.32 -3.25
CA MET A 20 3.57 -7.93 -2.97
C MET A 20 2.66 -6.98 -3.72
N HIS A 21 2.21 -5.93 -3.03
CA HIS A 21 1.17 -5.02 -3.52
C HIS A 21 1.55 -3.56 -3.34
N GLU A 22 0.89 -2.68 -4.08
CA GLU A 22 1.02 -1.22 -3.92
C GLU A 22 0.12 -0.70 -2.79
N LEU A 23 -1.08 -1.27 -2.65
CA LEU A 23 -2.07 -0.81 -1.68
C LEU A 23 -1.89 -1.52 -0.34
N GLU A 24 -1.77 -0.75 0.74
CA GLU A 24 -1.65 -1.27 2.11
C GLU A 24 -2.80 -2.21 2.51
N PHE A 25 -4.00 -1.93 1.99
CA PHE A 25 -5.19 -2.76 2.22
C PHE A 25 -5.02 -4.21 1.77
N ALA A 26 -4.23 -4.47 0.72
CA ALA A 26 -3.99 -5.84 0.24
C ALA A 26 -3.22 -6.68 1.27
N ALA A 27 -2.24 -6.10 1.96
CA ALA A 27 -1.54 -6.77 3.06
C ALA A 27 -2.49 -7.04 4.25
N GLN A 28 -3.40 -6.09 4.53
CA GLN A 28 -4.45 -6.25 5.55
C GLN A 28 -5.47 -7.34 5.21
N GLN A 29 -5.73 -7.60 3.92
CA GLN A 29 -6.62 -8.67 3.46
C GLN A 29 -5.96 -10.06 3.39
N GLY A 30 -4.68 -10.18 3.75
CA GLY A 30 -3.95 -11.46 3.82
C GLY A 30 -2.79 -11.60 2.84
N GLY A 31 -2.53 -10.60 2.00
CA GLY A 31 -1.30 -10.54 1.21
C GLY A 31 -0.06 -10.52 2.11
N LEU A 32 1.11 -10.90 1.58
CA LEU A 32 2.33 -10.98 2.39
C LEU A 32 2.85 -9.59 2.78
N MET A 33 2.93 -8.66 1.82
CA MET A 33 3.39 -7.30 2.09
C MET A 33 2.90 -6.32 1.03
N SER A 34 3.00 -5.03 1.35
CA SER A 34 2.77 -3.94 0.41
C SER A 34 3.81 -2.85 0.58
N TYR A 35 4.17 -2.20 -0.51
CA TYR A 35 4.98 -1.00 -0.50
C TYR A 35 4.47 -0.05 -1.57
N GLY A 36 3.97 1.10 -1.13
CA GLY A 36 3.41 2.08 -2.05
C GLY A 36 3.17 3.43 -1.37
N PRO A 37 2.74 4.43 -2.14
CA PRO A 37 2.44 5.74 -1.59
C PRO A 37 1.36 5.72 -0.51
N ASP A 38 1.38 6.71 0.39
CA ASP A 38 0.20 7.00 1.23
C ASP A 38 -0.93 7.55 0.35
N PHE A 39 -1.86 6.68 -0.01
CA PHE A 39 -3.03 7.02 -0.83
C PHE A 39 -3.98 8.02 -0.18
N PRO A 40 -4.40 7.86 1.09
CA PRO A 40 -5.14 8.89 1.81
C PRO A 40 -4.51 10.28 1.69
N ASP A 41 -3.19 10.37 1.86
CA ASP A 41 -2.45 11.61 1.74
C ASP A 41 -2.41 12.16 0.30
N ILE A 42 -2.22 11.28 -0.70
CA ILE A 42 -2.35 11.63 -2.12
C ILE A 42 -3.74 12.23 -2.41
N PHE A 43 -4.82 11.58 -1.98
CA PHE A 43 -6.17 12.06 -2.27
C PHE A 43 -6.48 13.40 -1.61
N ARG A 44 -6.00 13.61 -0.38
CA ARG A 44 -6.10 14.91 0.29
C ARG A 44 -5.36 16.01 -0.47
N ARG A 45 -4.16 15.72 -0.98
CA ARG A 45 -3.40 16.65 -1.83
C ARG A 45 -4.07 16.91 -3.16
N ALA A 46 -4.61 15.88 -3.81
CA ALA A 46 -5.37 16.02 -5.05
C ALA A 46 -6.58 16.97 -4.86
N GLY A 47 -7.27 16.90 -3.73
CA GLY A 47 -8.33 17.85 -3.37
C GLY A 47 -7.85 19.29 -3.31
N ASN A 48 -6.69 19.54 -2.68
CA ASN A 48 -6.07 20.87 -2.66
C ASN A 48 -5.65 21.34 -4.04
N TYR A 49 -5.11 20.44 -4.87
CA TYR A 49 -4.70 20.71 -6.24
C TYR A 49 -5.90 21.15 -7.09
N VAL A 50 -7.01 20.41 -7.04
CA VAL A 50 -8.29 20.79 -7.67
C VAL A 50 -8.79 22.13 -7.13
N GLY A 51 -8.71 22.35 -5.81
CA GLY A 51 -9.10 23.61 -5.19
C GLY A 51 -8.32 24.84 -5.71
N ARG A 52 -7.05 24.68 -6.08
CA ARG A 52 -6.24 25.74 -6.71
C ARG A 52 -6.70 26.04 -8.14
N ILE A 53 -7.01 25.00 -8.91
CA ILE A 53 -7.56 25.15 -10.27
C ILE A 53 -8.89 25.90 -10.23
N LEU A 54 -9.79 25.50 -9.33
CA LEU A 54 -11.10 26.15 -9.16
C LEU A 54 -10.99 27.62 -8.72
N LYS A 55 -9.87 28.03 -8.12
CA LYS A 55 -9.56 29.42 -7.76
C LYS A 55 -8.85 30.20 -8.89
N GLY A 56 -8.69 29.62 -10.08
CA GLY A 56 -8.13 30.27 -11.26
C GLY A 56 -6.64 30.00 -11.54
N SER A 57 -6.02 29.02 -10.86
CA SER A 57 -4.66 28.60 -11.22
C SER A 57 -4.64 27.87 -12.57
N THR A 58 -3.69 28.20 -13.45
CA THR A 58 -3.50 27.54 -14.75
C THR A 58 -2.88 26.15 -14.57
N PRO A 59 -3.55 25.04 -14.95
CA PRO A 59 -3.01 23.69 -14.76
C PRO A 59 -1.65 23.44 -15.42
N ALA A 60 -1.37 24.08 -16.56
CA ALA A 60 -0.10 23.95 -17.29
C ALA A 60 1.10 24.57 -16.56
N GLU A 61 0.87 25.49 -15.62
CA GLU A 61 1.92 26.17 -14.84
C GLU A 61 2.06 25.60 -13.43
N MET A 62 1.13 24.72 -13.02
CA MET A 62 1.16 24.07 -11.72
C MET A 62 2.21 22.95 -11.71
N PRO A 63 3.06 22.85 -10.66
CA PRO A 63 4.04 21.78 -10.57
C PRO A 63 3.35 20.43 -10.35
N LEU A 64 3.84 19.40 -11.04
CA LEU A 64 3.40 18.02 -10.80
C LEU A 64 3.79 17.60 -9.38
N GLU A 65 2.80 17.22 -8.57
CA GLU A 65 3.05 16.72 -7.22
C GLU A 65 3.39 15.22 -7.26
N GLN A 66 4.55 14.86 -6.71
CA GLN A 66 4.93 13.47 -6.47
C GLN A 66 4.50 13.01 -5.07
N PRO A 67 4.30 11.69 -4.87
CA PRO A 67 4.19 11.12 -3.54
C PRO A 67 5.34 11.55 -2.64
N ARG A 68 5.01 12.02 -1.44
CA ARG A 68 6.01 12.44 -0.45
C ARG A 68 6.40 11.32 0.49
N GLU A 69 5.48 10.38 0.70
CA GLU A 69 5.60 9.31 1.68
C GLU A 69 5.21 7.99 1.04
N PHE A 70 5.96 6.96 1.40
CA PHE A 70 5.73 5.57 1.03
C PHE A 70 5.61 4.77 2.30
N ARG A 71 4.67 3.82 2.31
CA ARG A 71 4.40 2.97 3.46
C ARG A 71 4.71 1.52 3.12
N LEU A 72 5.55 0.90 3.96
CA LEU A 72 5.82 -0.52 3.95
C LEU A 72 4.96 -1.21 5.02
N VAL A 73 4.08 -2.11 4.58
CA VAL A 73 3.27 -2.96 5.48
C VAL A 73 3.68 -4.41 5.29
N VAL A 74 3.94 -5.10 6.39
CA VAL A 74 4.35 -6.52 6.39
C VAL A 74 3.37 -7.36 7.19
N ASN A 75 2.89 -8.46 6.61
CA ASN A 75 1.99 -9.39 7.28
C ASN A 75 2.74 -10.64 7.78
N LEU A 76 3.04 -10.65 9.08
CA LEU A 76 3.75 -11.76 9.72
C LEU A 76 2.91 -13.02 9.85
N LYS A 77 1.57 -12.89 9.93
CA LYS A 77 0.67 -14.05 9.90
C LYS A 77 0.81 -14.80 8.59
N THR A 78 0.78 -14.09 7.47
CA THR A 78 0.97 -14.67 6.13
C THR A 78 2.39 -15.20 5.96
N ALA A 79 3.42 -14.47 6.42
CA ALA A 79 4.80 -14.95 6.37
C ALA A 79 4.97 -16.30 7.09
N ARG A 80 4.41 -16.45 8.30
CA ARG A 80 4.43 -17.71 9.05
C ARG A 80 3.68 -18.83 8.34
N ALA A 81 2.51 -18.54 7.76
CA ALA A 81 1.76 -19.54 6.99
C ALA A 81 2.52 -20.01 5.73
N LEU A 82 3.31 -19.14 5.12
CA LEU A 82 4.21 -19.47 4.01
C LEU A 82 5.50 -20.17 4.45
N GLY A 83 5.83 -20.20 5.75
CA GLY A 83 7.09 -20.73 6.27
C GLY A 83 8.28 -19.79 6.04
N MET A 84 8.02 -18.49 5.85
CA MET A 84 9.03 -17.48 5.59
C MET A 84 9.42 -16.74 6.87
N THR A 85 10.73 -16.50 7.04
CA THR A 85 11.24 -15.59 8.06
C THR A 85 11.53 -14.24 7.41
N ILE A 86 10.85 -13.19 7.86
CA ILE A 86 11.13 -11.83 7.38
C ILE A 86 12.34 -11.28 8.14
N PRO A 87 13.38 -10.78 7.45
CA PRO A 87 14.55 -10.23 8.13
C PRO A 87 14.19 -9.06 9.05
N GLN A 88 14.82 -9.00 10.23
CA GLN A 88 14.61 -7.90 11.19
C GLN A 88 14.89 -6.53 10.56
N SER A 89 15.85 -6.44 9.64
CA SER A 89 16.17 -5.21 8.91
C SER A 89 15.03 -4.71 8.01
N VAL A 90 14.08 -5.57 7.65
CA VAL A 90 12.86 -5.19 6.92
C VAL A 90 11.79 -4.76 7.92
N LEU A 91 11.59 -5.53 9.00
CA LEU A 91 10.57 -5.23 10.02
C LEU A 91 10.80 -3.89 10.72
N VAL A 92 12.05 -3.52 10.99
CA VAL A 92 12.41 -2.22 11.60
C VAL A 92 12.10 -1.04 10.67
N ARG A 93 12.02 -1.29 9.35
CA ARG A 93 11.67 -0.27 8.34
C ARG A 93 10.20 -0.28 7.96
N ALA A 94 9.43 -1.28 8.42
CA ALA A 94 8.02 -1.34 8.11
C ALA A 94 7.25 -0.31 8.96
N ASP A 95 6.41 0.47 8.30
CA ASP A 95 5.51 1.42 8.94
C ASP A 95 4.37 0.71 9.68
N GLU A 96 4.03 -0.50 9.25
CA GLU A 96 3.05 -1.35 9.92
C GLU A 96 3.46 -2.84 9.82
N VAL A 97 3.30 -3.56 10.93
CA VAL A 97 3.51 -5.00 11.01
C VAL A 97 2.24 -5.68 11.52
N ILE A 98 1.56 -6.39 10.63
CA ILE A 98 0.35 -7.16 10.96
C ILE A 98 0.76 -8.47 11.62
N GLN A 99 0.13 -8.78 12.77
CA GLN A 99 0.41 -9.95 13.57
C GLN A 99 -0.46 -11.15 13.24
#